data_AF-A0A958KBN5-F1
#
_entry.id   AF-A0A958KBN5-F1
#
_cell.length_a   1.000
_cell.length_b   1.000
_cell.length_c   1.000
_cell.angle_alpha   90.00
_cell.angle_beta   90.00
_cell.angle_gamma   90.00
#
_symmetry.space_group_name_H-M   'P 1'
#
loop_
_entity.id
_entity.type
_entity.pdbx_description
1 polymer ?
#
loop_
_entity_poly.entity_id
_entity_poly.type
_entity_poly.pdbx_seq_one_letter_code
_entity_poly.pdbx_strand_id
1 'polypeptide(L)' 'MGRPIYPHELSDPDFSWLISSFKESHPNYQSVEIGLLPIVLIQNGDAADFEPCPSAFFPDREEQVEEDLL' A
#
# COMPACT_ATOMS: atom_id res chain seq x y z
N MET A 1 8.50 -3.89 -12.37
CA MET A 1 7.37 -2.95 -12.62
C MET A 1 6.27 -3.31 -11.62
N GLY A 2 6.27 -2.68 -10.45
CA GLY A 2 5.18 -2.85 -9.48
C GLY A 2 4.21 -1.68 -9.66
N ARG A 3 2.98 -1.96 -10.08
CA ARG A 3 1.92 -0.94 -10.14
C ARG A 3 0.91 -1.22 -9.02
N PRO A 4 0.34 -0.18 -8.39
CA PRO A 4 -0.79 -0.36 -7.49
C PRO A 4 -2.02 -0.91 -8.24
N ILE A 5 -2.82 -1.70 -7.52
CA ILE A 5 -4.14 -2.18 -7.95
C ILE A 5 -5.18 -1.30 -7.28
N TYR A 6 -6.13 -0.78 -8.05
CA TYR A 6 -7.20 0.06 -7.53
C TYR A 6 -8.51 -0.74 -7.38
N PRO A 7 -9.43 -0.32 -6.48
CA PRO A 7 -10.68 -1.04 -6.22
C PRO A 7 -11.54 -1.31 -7.46
N HIS A 8 -11.58 -0.39 -8.43
CA HIS A 8 -12.36 -0.58 -9.67
C HIS A 8 -11.79 -1.70 -10.55
N GLU A 9 -10.50 -2.01 -10.43
CA GLU A 9 -9.83 -3.09 -11.16
C GLU A 9 -10.13 -4.46 -10.56
N LEU A 10 -10.71 -4.56 -9.36
CA LEU A 10 -11.17 -5.84 -8.78
C LEU A 10 -12.32 -6.49 -9.52
N SER A 11 -12.93 -5.75 -10.45
CA SER A 11 -13.86 -6.33 -11.43
C SER A 11 -13.16 -7.34 -12.34
N ASP A 12 -11.83 -7.26 -12.47
CA ASP A 12 -11.02 -8.25 -13.16
C ASP A 12 -10.83 -9.50 -12.27
N PRO A 13 -11.21 -10.69 -12.76
CA PRO A 13 -11.05 -11.93 -12.01
C PRO A 13 -9.60 -12.22 -11.63
N ASP A 14 -8.62 -11.77 -12.42
CA ASP A 14 -7.20 -12.04 -12.15
C ASP A 14 -6.71 -11.30 -10.91
N PHE A 15 -7.07 -10.02 -10.76
CA PHE A 15 -6.70 -9.23 -9.57
C PHE A 15 -7.46 -9.68 -8.33
N SER A 16 -8.74 -10.03 -8.48
CA SER A 16 -9.53 -10.59 -7.39
C SER A 16 -8.96 -11.91 -6.90
N TRP A 17 -8.55 -12.79 -7.82
CA TRP A 17 -7.91 -14.06 -7.49
C TRP A 17 -6.55 -13.84 -6.81
N LEU A 18 -5.74 -12.91 -7.29
CA LEU A 18 -4.42 -12.61 -6.72
C LEU A 18 -4.53 -12.19 -5.24
N ILE A 19 -5.44 -11.25 -4.94
CA ILE A 19 -5.64 -10.75 -3.59
C ILE A 19 -6.23 -11.84 -2.69
N SER A 20 -7.18 -12.62 -3.21
CA SER A 20 -7.80 -13.72 -2.48
C SER A 20 -6.76 -14.80 -2.11
N SER A 21 -5.93 -15.19 -3.07
CA SER A 21 -4.85 -16.18 -2.89
C SER A 21 -3.80 -15.70 -1.87
N PHE A 22 -3.47 -14.41 -1.91
CA PHE A 22 -2.57 -13.81 -0.94
C PHE A 22 -3.15 -13.87 0.48
N LYS A 23 -4.43 -13.50 0.65
CA LYS A 23 -5.12 -13.52 1.96
C LYS A 23 -5.32 -14.94 2.50
N GLU A 24 -5.51 -15.92 1.62
CA GLU A 24 -5.56 -17.34 2.02
C GLU A 24 -4.23 -17.80 2.62
N SER A 25 -3.11 -17.37 2.02
CA SER A 25 -1.76 -17.70 2.51
C SER A 25 -1.35 -16.86 3.72
N HIS A 26 -1.92 -15.66 3.88
CA HIS A 26 -1.56 -14.70 4.93
C HIS A 26 -2.84 -14.17 5.63
N PRO A 27 -3.48 -14.97 6.50
CA PRO A 27 -4.76 -14.64 7.11
C PRO A 27 -4.70 -13.42 8.05
N ASN A 28 -3.50 -13.03 8.49
CA ASN A 28 -3.28 -11.87 9.35
C ASN A 28 -3.32 -10.54 8.58
N TYR A 29 -3.52 -10.55 7.26
CA TYR A 29 -3.59 -9.33 6.46
C TYR A 29 -5.05 -8.92 6.18
N GLN A 30 -5.35 -7.66 6.44
CA GLN A 30 -6.65 -7.05 6.16
C GLN A 30 -6.53 -6.04 5.01
N SER A 31 -7.48 -6.10 4.07
CA SER A 31 -7.59 -5.12 2.98
C SER A 31 -8.30 -3.85 3.47
N VAL A 32 -7.70 -2.70 3.18
CA VAL A 32 -8.28 -1.38 3.43
C VAL A 32 -8.67 -0.77 2.09
N GLU A 33 -9.97 -0.68 1.84
CA GLU A 33 -10.54 -0.16 0.60
C GLU A 33 -11.06 1.27 0.85
N ILE A 34 -10.35 2.26 0.31
CA ILE A 34 -10.74 3.67 0.42
C ILE A 34 -11.01 4.18 -0.99
N GLY A 35 -12.23 4.00 -1.48
CA GLY A 35 -12.77 4.61 -2.71
C GLY A 35 -11.81 4.66 -3.91
N LEU A 36 -11.06 5.77 -4.02
CA LEU A 36 -10.14 6.08 -5.13
C LEU A 36 -8.67 5.75 -4.87
N LEU A 37 -8.32 5.28 -3.67
CA LEU A 37 -6.96 4.90 -3.31
C LEU A 37 -6.64 3.47 -3.74
N PRO A 38 -5.36 3.15 -3.97
CA PRO A 38 -4.91 1.78 -4.13
C PRO A 38 -5.37 0.89 -2.99
N ILE A 39 -5.55 -0.39 -3.30
CA ILE A 39 -5.80 -1.40 -2.28
C ILE A 39 -4.52 -1.58 -1.47
N VAL A 40 -4.64 -1.40 -0.16
CA VAL A 40 -3.55 -1.61 0.79
C VAL A 40 -3.91 -2.80 1.66
N LEU A 41 -2.94 -3.72 1.83
CA LEU A 41 -3.04 -4.85 2.74
C LEU A 41 -2.20 -4.54 3.98
N ILE A 42 -2.85 -4.43 5.12
CA ILE A 42 -2.22 -4.15 6.41
C ILE A 42 -2.16 -5.44 7.21
N GLN A 43 -1.00 -5.77 7.77
CA GLN A 43 -0.88 -6.89 8.68
C GLN A 43 -1.44 -6.50 10.06
N ASN A 44 -2.46 -7.23 10.52
CA ASN A 44 -2.98 -7.16 11.87
C ASN A 44 -2.00 -7.89 12.80
N GLY A 45 -0.93 -7.19 13.21
CA GLY A 45 -0.08 -7.58 14.33
C GLY A 45 -0.60 -6.99 15.63
N ASP A 46 -0.45 -7.73 16.74
CA ASP A 46 -0.38 -7.11 18.06
C ASP A 46 0.78 -6.10 18.01
N ALA A 47 0.62 -4.93 18.62
CA ALA A 47 1.56 -3.81 18.49
C ALA A 47 3.01 -4.07 19.00
N ALA A 48 3.32 -5.31 19.36
CA ALA A 48 4.60 -5.75 19.89
C ALA A 48 5.60 -6.23 18.81
N ASP A 49 5.14 -6.61 17.60
CA ASP A 49 5.99 -7.23 16.57
C ASP A 49 6.19 -6.36 15.32
N PHE A 50 6.19 -5.04 15.48
CA PHE A 50 6.55 -4.11 14.40
C PHE A 50 8.06 -4.21 14.10
N GLU A 51 8.45 -5.15 13.25
CA GLU A 51 9.68 -5.00 12.46
C GLU A 51 9.47 -3.78 11.53
N PRO A 52 10.28 -2.71 11.64
CA PRO A 52 10.12 -1.56 10.77
C PRO A 52 10.33 -2.03 9.32
N CYS A 53 9.32 -1.86 8.47
CA CYS A 53 9.45 -2.07 7.03
C CYS A 53 10.75 -1.38 6.56
N PRO A 54 11.69 -2.09 5.91
CA PRO A 54 12.88 -1.45 5.38
C PRO A 54 12.43 -0.48 4.29
N SER A 55 12.34 0.81 4.66
CA SER A 55 12.28 1.98 3.81
C SER A 55 11.45 1.77 2.54
N ALA A 56 10.14 1.92 2.65
CA ALA A 56 9.33 2.29 1.48
C ALA A 56 9.95 3.56 0.88
N PHE A 57 10.38 3.38 -0.37
CA PHE A 57 11.03 4.32 -1.26
C PHE A 57 10.10 5.54 -1.50
N PHE A 58 10.10 6.50 -0.59
CA PHE A 58 9.54 7.83 -0.85
C PHE A 58 10.71 8.71 -1.30
N PRO A 59 10.90 8.98 -2.61
CA PRO A 59 11.71 10.11 -2.99
C PRO A 59 11.03 11.35 -2.40
N ASP A 60 11.74 11.95 -1.46
CA ASP A 60 11.37 13.16 -0.73
C ASP A 60 10.93 14.24 -1.72
N ARG A 61 9.62 14.55 -1.73
CA ARG A 61 9.07 15.66 -2.50
C ARG A 61 8.92 16.84 -1.56
N GLU A 62 10.04 17.40 -1.13
CA GLU A 62 10.10 18.73 -0.54
C GLU A 62 10.43 19.75 -1.64
N GLU A 63 9.35 20.29 -2.18
CA GLU A 63 9.28 21.53 -2.94
C GLU A 63 9.60 22.68 -1.96
N GLN A 64 10.85 23.18 -1.94
CA GLN A 64 11.18 24.46 -1.31
C GLN A 64 11.29 25.54 -2.39
N VAL A 65 10.19 26.25 -2.61
CA VAL A 65 10.17 27.60 -3.18
C VAL A 65 10.12 28.56 -2.00
N GLU A 66 11.16 29.37 -1.84
CA GLU A 66 11.22 30.74 -1.26
C GLU A 66 12.71 31.12 -1.20
N GLU A 67 13.23 31.88 -2.16
CA GLU A 67 13.44 33.34 -2.05
C GLU A 67 14.07 33.78 -0.72
N ASP A 68 15.38 34.07 -0.73
CA ASP A 68 15.88 35.35 -0.18
C ASP A 68 17.34 35.62 -0.61
N LEU A 69 17.49 36.77 -1.27
CA LEU A 69 18.65 37.66 -1.45
C LEU A 69 20.00 37.31 -0.78
N LEU A 70 21.06 37.21 -1.60
CA LEU A 70 22.33 37.97 -1.44
C LEU A 70 23.22 37.89 -2.68
#